data_AF-A0A087TDB8-F1
#
_entry.id   AF-A0A087TDB8-F1
#
_cell.length_a   1.000
_cell.length_b   1.000
_cell.length_c   1.000
_cell.angle_alpha   90.00
_cell.angle_beta   90.00
_cell.angle_gamma   90.00
#
_symmetry.space_group_name_H-M   'P 1'
#
loop_
_entity.id
_entity.type
_entity.pdbx_description
1 polymer ?
#
loop_
_entity_poly.entity_id
_entity_poly.type
_entity_poly.pdbx_seq_one_letter_code
_entity_poly.pdbx_strand_id
1 'polypeptide(L)'
;MQQKKMKLLIIGDSMVKYLDEYLPANLLNYEVDLYSFPGATIERLRRKISFLDNRYHLILVHVGTNNSDDSVKVILEKYDCLFKDIKRLNPNINVIISDILPRGQDFFTTLNQRVAALNRLQVINEKIVEVNSQLEKYCQNREAFFICRSSHYFGASLLAMDGLHLNRL
;
A
#
# COMPACT_ATOMS: atom_id res chain seq x y z
N MET A 1 11.94 25.24 24.07
CA MET A 1 10.89 24.20 24.05
C MET A 1 11.17 23.26 22.88
N GLN A 2 11.40 21.96 23.12
CA GLN A 2 11.46 21.00 22.02
C GLN A 2 10.07 20.89 21.39
N GLN A 3 9.96 21.13 20.08
CA GLN A 3 8.74 20.85 19.33
C GLN A 3 8.46 19.35 19.42
N LYS A 4 7.28 18.97 19.93
CA LYS A 4 6.87 17.55 20.01
C LYS A 4 6.76 17.03 18.57
N LYS A 5 7.67 16.14 18.17
CA LYS A 5 7.59 15.50 16.85
C LYS A 5 6.31 14.67 16.78
N MET A 6 5.59 14.79 15.66
CA MET A 6 4.50 13.88 15.34
C MET A 6 5.10 12.50 15.04
N LYS A 7 4.32 11.44 15.23
CA LYS A 7 4.79 10.08 14.97
C LYS A 7 3.97 9.46 13.84
N LEU A 8 4.67 9.07 12.77
CA LEU A 8 4.12 8.43 11.58
C LEU A 8 4.45 6.94 11.62
N LEU A 9 3.43 6.12 11.42
CA LEU A 9 3.57 4.70 11.15
C LEU A 9 3.43 4.43 9.65
N ILE A 10 4.43 3.83 9.02
CA ILE A 10 4.32 3.29 7.67
C ILE A 10 4.20 1.77 7.80
N ILE A 11 3.10 1.19 7.33
CA ILE A 11 2.92 -0.26 7.28
C ILE A 11 2.59 -0.72 5.88
N GLY A 12 3.08 -1.90 5.53
CA GLY A 12 2.70 -2.49 4.27
C GLY A 12 3.26 -3.87 4.02
N ASP A 13 3.12 -4.32 2.78
CA ASP A 13 3.74 -5.54 2.30
C ASP A 13 5.23 -5.34 1.94
N SER A 14 5.78 -6.15 1.03
CA SER A 14 7.18 -6.03 0.62
C SER A 14 7.50 -4.72 -0.11
N MET A 15 6.51 -4.02 -0.66
CA MET A 15 6.73 -2.78 -1.42
C MET A 15 7.23 -1.62 -0.55
N VAL A 16 6.92 -1.60 0.75
CA VAL A 16 7.38 -0.53 1.65
C VAL A 16 8.76 -0.78 2.26
N LYS A 17 9.36 -1.96 2.05
CA LYS A 17 10.53 -2.44 2.80
C LYS A 17 11.71 -1.47 2.81
N TYR A 18 11.94 -0.78 1.69
CA TYR A 18 13.10 0.11 1.51
C TYR A 18 12.69 1.58 1.44
N LEU A 19 11.45 1.93 1.79
CA LEU A 19 10.96 3.30 1.62
C LEU A 19 11.72 4.28 2.52
N ASP A 20 12.18 3.82 3.68
CA ASP A 20 12.99 4.59 4.63
C ASP A 20 14.29 5.14 4.03
N GLU A 21 14.91 4.43 3.08
CA GLU A 21 16.09 4.88 2.33
C GLU A 21 15.81 6.12 1.46
N TYR A 22 14.54 6.33 1.09
CA TYR A 22 14.10 7.40 0.17
C TYR A 22 13.20 8.44 0.85
N LEU A 23 12.92 8.29 2.15
CA LEU A 23 12.17 9.29 2.89
C LEU A 23 13.02 10.57 2.97
N PRO A 24 12.50 11.72 2.51
CA PRO A 24 13.31 12.91 2.44
C PRO A 24 13.63 13.39 3.86
N ALA A 25 14.87 13.83 4.07
CA ALA A 25 15.36 14.25 5.38
C ALA A 25 14.54 15.41 6.01
N ASN A 26 13.78 16.14 5.19
CA ASN A 26 12.87 17.22 5.59
C ASN A 26 11.53 16.73 6.16
N LEU A 27 11.32 15.43 6.36
CA LEU A 27 10.31 14.89 7.29
C LEU A 27 10.60 15.26 8.76
N LEU A 28 11.37 16.33 9.04
CA LEU A 28 11.93 16.76 10.33
C LEU A 28 10.92 16.79 11.50
N ASN A 29 9.63 16.94 11.19
CA ASN A 29 8.56 17.00 12.17
C ASN A 29 7.94 15.63 12.50
N TYR A 30 8.33 14.56 11.81
CA TYR A 30 7.88 13.21 12.03
C TYR A 30 9.01 12.30 12.53
N GLU A 31 8.73 11.54 13.59
CA GLU A 31 9.41 10.29 13.89
C GLU A 31 8.69 9.18 13.11
N VAL A 32 9.43 8.42 12.29
CA VAL A 32 8.84 7.42 11.39
C VAL A 32 9.20 6.02 11.86
N ASP A 33 8.18 5.22 12.16
CA ASP A 33 8.34 3.77 12.31
C ASP A 33 7.85 3.09 11.03
N LEU A 34 8.68 2.25 10.43
CA LEU A 34 8.35 1.51 9.22
C LEU A 34 8.30 0.01 9.49
N TYR A 35 7.19 -0.63 9.14
CA TYR A 35 7.02 -2.08 9.24
C TYR A 35 6.59 -2.68 7.90
N SER A 36 7.50 -3.44 7.29
CA SER A 36 7.22 -4.26 6.11
C SER A 36 6.90 -5.69 6.50
N PHE A 37 5.81 -6.23 5.95
CA PHE A 37 5.41 -7.61 6.10
C PHE A 37 5.35 -8.30 4.73
N PRO A 38 6.44 -8.87 4.22
CA PRO A 38 6.48 -9.49 2.90
C PRO A 38 5.36 -10.52 2.67
N GLY A 39 4.70 -10.39 1.52
CA GLY A 39 3.54 -11.22 1.16
C GLY A 39 2.31 -10.99 2.05
N ALA A 40 2.21 -9.86 2.75
CA ALA A 40 1.02 -9.55 3.51
C ALA A 40 -0.16 -9.25 2.57
N THR A 41 -1.25 -9.96 2.81
CA THR A 41 -2.59 -9.58 2.38
C THR A 41 -3.17 -8.57 3.38
N ILE A 42 -4.27 -7.90 3.00
CA ILE A 42 -4.95 -6.93 3.86
C ILE A 42 -5.31 -7.53 5.23
N GLU A 43 -5.87 -8.74 5.26
CA GLU A 43 -6.25 -9.41 6.51
C GLU A 43 -5.04 -9.88 7.34
N ARG A 44 -3.91 -10.21 6.69
CA ARG A 44 -2.67 -10.53 7.40
C ARG A 44 -2.08 -9.28 8.03
N LEU A 45 -2.07 -8.16 7.32
CA LEU A 45 -1.66 -6.87 7.86
C LEU A 45 -2.55 -6.43 9.02
N ARG A 46 -3.86 -6.58 8.89
CA ARG A 46 -4.85 -6.32 9.96
C ARG A 46 -4.54 -7.08 11.25
N ARG A 47 -4.06 -8.34 11.19
CA ARG A 47 -3.64 -9.08 12.38
C ARG A 47 -2.34 -8.56 13.01
N LYS A 48 -1.55 -7.81 12.27
CA LYS A 48 -0.26 -7.27 12.72
C LYS A 48 -0.36 -5.89 13.36
N ILE A 49 -1.45 -5.14 13.16
CA ILE A 49 -1.60 -3.79 13.71
C ILE A 49 -2.02 -3.74 15.18
N SER A 50 -2.04 -4.87 15.91
CA SER A 50 -2.47 -4.90 17.32
C SER A 50 -1.58 -4.07 18.26
N PHE A 51 -0.37 -3.72 17.84
CA PHE A 51 0.53 -2.81 18.57
C PHE A 51 0.20 -1.33 18.35
N LEU A 52 -0.71 -1.00 17.43
CA LEU A 52 -1.10 0.38 17.18
C LEU A 52 -1.71 1.00 18.44
N ASP A 53 -1.16 2.13 18.85
CA ASP A 53 -1.58 2.86 20.04
C ASP A 53 -1.66 4.37 19.77
N ASN A 54 -2.00 5.14 20.80
CA ASN A 54 -2.21 6.58 20.75
C ASN A 54 -0.92 7.41 20.56
N ARG A 55 0.27 6.79 20.48
CA ARG A 55 1.52 7.52 20.19
C ARG A 55 1.60 7.94 18.72
N TYR A 56 0.97 7.20 17.82
CA TYR A 56 0.94 7.51 16.40
C TYR A 56 -0.14 8.55 16.09
N HIS A 57 0.24 9.53 15.28
CA HIS A 57 -0.63 10.64 14.83
C HIS A 57 -1.11 10.40 13.40
N LEU A 58 -0.32 9.65 12.62
CA LEU A 58 -0.57 9.34 11.23
C LEU A 58 -0.18 7.88 10.96
N ILE A 59 -0.97 7.18 10.17
CA ILE A 59 -0.63 5.86 9.62
C ILE A 59 -0.75 5.90 8.11
N LEU A 60 0.29 5.44 7.41
CA LEU A 60 0.26 5.15 5.97
C LEU A 60 0.19 3.65 5.78
N VAL A 61 -0.84 3.20 5.07
CA VAL A 61 -1.10 1.79 4.76
C VAL A 61 -0.87 1.56 3.28
N HIS A 62 0.05 0.66 2.96
CA HIS A 62 0.32 0.19 1.59
C HIS A 62 0.23 -1.33 1.52
N VAL A 63 -0.87 -1.85 0.99
CA VAL A 63 -1.12 -3.29 0.87
C VAL A 63 -2.13 -3.52 -0.24
N GLY A 64 -2.38 -4.76 -0.62
CA GLY A 64 -3.50 -5.13 -1.48
C GLY A 64 -3.08 -5.83 -2.77
N THR A 65 -1.82 -5.68 -3.20
CA THR A 65 -1.32 -6.41 -4.37
C THR A 65 -1.47 -7.93 -4.18
N ASN A 66 -1.22 -8.44 -2.97
CA ASN A 66 -1.34 -9.87 -2.64
C ASN A 66 -2.79 -10.39 -2.55
N ASN A 67 -3.78 -9.53 -2.75
CA ASN A 67 -5.20 -9.88 -2.80
C ASN A 67 -5.73 -10.00 -4.24
N SER A 68 -4.82 -10.18 -5.23
CA SER A 68 -5.17 -10.20 -6.66
C SER A 68 -6.21 -11.25 -7.06
N ASP A 69 -6.32 -12.34 -6.30
CA ASP A 69 -7.27 -13.43 -6.57
C ASP A 69 -8.66 -13.14 -5.99
N ASP A 70 -8.80 -12.18 -5.08
CA ASP A 70 -10.09 -11.74 -4.55
C ASP A 70 -10.88 -10.91 -5.58
N SER A 71 -12.19 -10.81 -5.38
CA SER A 71 -13.02 -9.84 -6.12
C SER A 71 -12.84 -8.43 -5.57
N VAL A 72 -13.12 -7.41 -6.39
CA VAL A 72 -13.09 -5.99 -5.99
C VAL A 72 -13.89 -5.76 -4.71
N LYS A 73 -15.10 -6.32 -4.64
CA LYS A 73 -15.98 -6.22 -3.46
C LYS A 73 -15.30 -6.78 -2.20
N VAL A 74 -14.73 -7.98 -2.28
CA VAL A 74 -14.07 -8.62 -1.14
C VAL A 74 -12.85 -7.82 -0.68
N ILE A 75 -12.08 -7.25 -1.62
CA ILE A 75 -10.95 -6.37 -1.31
C ILE A 75 -11.42 -5.14 -0.52
N LEU A 76 -12.48 -4.46 -0.98
CA LEU A 76 -13.04 -3.29 -0.29
C LEU A 76 -13.59 -3.62 1.10
N GLU A 77 -14.24 -4.77 1.28
CA GLU A 77 -14.70 -5.25 2.58
C GLU A 77 -13.53 -5.49 3.55
N LYS A 78 -12.42 -6.05 3.05
CA LYS A 78 -11.19 -6.24 3.82
C LYS A 78 -10.56 -4.91 4.25
N TYR A 79 -10.53 -3.91 3.36
CA TYR A 79 -10.11 -2.56 3.72
C TYR A 79 -11.01 -1.92 4.76
N ASP A 80 -12.34 -2.11 4.66
CA ASP A 80 -13.26 -1.57 5.64
C ASP A 80 -13.04 -2.14 7.04
N CYS A 81 -12.79 -3.44 7.11
CA CYS A 81 -12.42 -4.12 8.34
C CYS A 81 -11.07 -3.61 8.90
N LEU A 82 -10.07 -3.41 8.05
CA LEU A 82 -8.78 -2.85 8.46
C LEU A 82 -8.95 -1.42 9.00
N PHE A 83 -9.69 -0.56 8.30
CA PHE A 83 -9.94 0.83 8.70
C PHE A 83 -10.67 0.90 10.04
N LYS A 84 -11.73 0.09 10.22
CA LYS A 84 -12.46 -0.01 11.49
C LYS A 84 -11.56 -0.42 12.65
N ASP A 85 -10.65 -1.36 12.44
CA ASP A 85 -9.71 -1.79 13.48
C ASP A 85 -8.66 -0.72 13.79
N ILE A 86 -8.14 -0.01 12.79
CA ILE A 86 -7.24 1.13 12.99
C ILE A 86 -7.92 2.20 13.87
N LYS A 87 -9.12 2.62 13.50
CA LYS A 87 -9.88 3.63 14.26
C LYS A 87 -10.32 3.13 15.63
N ARG A 88 -10.58 1.84 15.80
CA ARG A 88 -10.86 1.24 17.12
C ARG A 88 -9.64 1.28 18.04
N LEU A 89 -8.45 1.00 17.51
CA LEU A 89 -7.19 0.97 18.28
C LEU A 89 -6.68 2.39 18.58
N ASN A 90 -6.87 3.33 17.66
CA ASN A 90 -6.54 4.74 17.85
C ASN A 90 -7.59 5.61 17.13
N PRO A 91 -8.62 6.11 17.83
CA PRO A 91 -9.70 6.90 17.22
C PRO A 91 -9.23 8.21 16.57
N ASN A 92 -8.15 8.80 17.09
CA ASN A 92 -7.65 10.12 16.68
C ASN A 92 -6.60 10.05 15.58
N ILE A 93 -6.22 8.84 15.12
CA ILE A 93 -5.20 8.70 14.09
C ILE A 93 -5.73 9.16 12.74
N ASN A 94 -4.90 9.90 12.00
CA ASN A 94 -5.13 10.16 10.59
C ASN A 94 -4.70 8.93 9.79
N VAL A 95 -5.57 8.46 8.88
CA VAL A 95 -5.30 7.28 8.07
C VAL A 95 -5.04 7.70 6.64
N ILE A 96 -3.91 7.27 6.09
CA ILE A 96 -3.56 7.38 4.69
C ILE A 96 -3.58 5.99 4.07
N ILE A 97 -4.31 5.81 2.99
CA ILE A 97 -4.26 4.61 2.15
C ILE A 97 -3.62 5.02 0.84
N SER A 98 -2.54 4.32 0.44
CA SER A 98 -1.94 4.52 -0.88
C SER A 98 -2.64 3.66 -1.94
N ASP A 99 -2.56 4.09 -3.19
CA ASP A 99 -2.82 3.24 -4.36
C ASP A 99 -2.12 1.87 -4.25
N ILE A 100 -2.82 0.82 -4.69
CA ILE A 100 -2.18 -0.44 -5.08
C ILE A 100 -1.44 -0.19 -6.39
N LEU A 101 -0.14 -0.51 -6.42
CA LEU A 101 0.67 -0.30 -7.61
C LEU A 101 0.38 -1.36 -8.70
N PRO A 102 0.46 -1.00 -9.98
CA PRO A 102 0.35 -1.96 -11.08
C PRO A 102 1.49 -2.98 -11.04
N ARG A 103 1.26 -4.14 -11.64
CA ARG A 103 2.26 -5.17 -11.87
C ARG A 103 2.77 -5.13 -13.31
N GLY A 104 4.04 -5.46 -13.48
CA GLY A 104 4.73 -5.65 -14.75
C GLY A 104 4.99 -7.12 -15.05
N GLN A 105 5.74 -7.37 -16.13
CA GLN A 105 6.19 -8.70 -16.48
C GLN A 105 7.32 -9.17 -15.56
N ASP A 106 7.30 -10.46 -15.23
CA ASP A 106 8.44 -11.13 -14.58
C ASP A 106 9.47 -11.55 -15.63
N PHE A 107 10.58 -10.82 -15.69
CA PHE A 107 11.69 -11.06 -16.61
C PHE A 107 12.62 -12.21 -16.18
N PHE A 108 12.43 -12.79 -14.99
CA PHE A 108 13.12 -14.02 -14.59
C PHE A 108 12.52 -15.28 -15.23
N THR A 109 11.31 -15.17 -15.79
CA THR A 109 10.65 -16.28 -16.51
C THR A 109 11.05 -16.36 -17.98
N THR A 110 10.74 -17.48 -18.64
CA THR A 110 10.96 -17.63 -20.09
C THR A 110 10.01 -16.75 -20.90
N LEU A 111 10.35 -16.46 -22.17
CA LEU A 111 9.48 -15.68 -23.06
C LEU A 111 8.08 -16.31 -23.20
N ASN A 112 8.00 -17.63 -23.33
CA ASN A 112 6.73 -18.35 -23.44
C ASN A 112 5.87 -18.18 -22.18
N GLN A 113 6.48 -18.23 -20.99
CA GLN A 113 5.78 -17.99 -19.72
C GLN A 113 5.29 -16.54 -19.63
N ARG A 114 6.10 -15.55 -20.04
CA ARG A 114 5.68 -14.14 -20.07
C ARG A 114 4.49 -13.92 -20.98
N VAL A 115 4.54 -14.46 -22.21
CA VAL A 115 3.44 -14.34 -23.18
C VAL A 115 2.16 -14.98 -22.64
N ALA A 116 2.25 -16.17 -22.04
CA ALA A 116 1.11 -16.85 -21.44
C ALA A 116 0.50 -16.08 -20.26
N ALA A 117 1.30 -15.29 -19.54
CA ALA A 117 0.87 -14.50 -18.39
C ALA A 117 0.26 -13.13 -18.74
N LEU A 118 0.40 -12.65 -19.99
CA LEU A 118 -0.02 -11.30 -20.41
C LEU A 118 -1.50 -11.01 -20.08
N ASN A 119 -2.41 -11.91 -20.46
CA ASN A 119 -3.83 -11.72 -20.21
C ASN A 119 -4.13 -11.65 -18.71
N ARG A 120 -3.50 -12.52 -17.90
CA ARG A 120 -3.67 -12.50 -16.45
C ARG A 120 -3.15 -11.19 -15.86
N LEU A 121 -2.01 -10.70 -16.33
CA LEU A 121 -1.41 -9.46 -15.88
C LEU A 121 -2.31 -8.26 -16.20
N GLN A 122 -2.87 -8.20 -17.40
CA GLN A 122 -3.83 -7.17 -17.80
C GLN A 122 -5.06 -7.17 -16.89
N VAL A 123 -5.67 -8.34 -16.67
CA VAL A 123 -6.85 -8.48 -15.77
C VAL A 123 -6.54 -8.04 -14.34
N ILE A 124 -5.34 -8.35 -13.83
CA ILE A 124 -4.91 -7.89 -12.50
C ILE A 124 -4.81 -6.36 -12.46
N ASN A 125 -4.19 -5.74 -13.47
CA ASN A 125 -4.00 -4.29 -13.50
C ASN A 125 -5.32 -3.53 -13.70
N GLU A 126 -6.24 -4.02 -14.53
CA GLU A 126 -7.60 -3.48 -14.66
C GLU A 126 -8.35 -3.54 -13.32
N LYS A 127 -8.25 -4.66 -12.61
CA LYS A 127 -8.82 -4.81 -11.26
C LYS A 127 -8.18 -3.83 -10.26
N ILE A 128 -6.86 -3.64 -10.31
CA ILE A 128 -6.16 -2.67 -9.45
C ILE A 128 -6.69 -1.26 -9.68
N VAL A 129 -6.88 -0.85 -10.94
CA VAL A 129 -7.46 0.46 -11.28
C VAL A 129 -8.87 0.61 -10.70
N GLU A 130 -9.71 -0.42 -10.81
CA GLU A 130 -11.05 -0.41 -10.25
C GLU A 130 -11.03 -0.32 -8.71
N VAL A 131 -10.21 -1.14 -8.04
CA VAL A 131 -10.04 -1.12 -6.58
C VAL A 131 -9.60 0.26 -6.12
N ASN A 132 -8.58 0.83 -6.74
CA ASN A 132 -8.03 2.14 -6.40
C ASN A 132 -9.08 3.25 -6.55
N SER A 133 -9.84 3.26 -7.65
CA SER A 133 -10.95 4.22 -7.84
C SER A 133 -12.01 4.10 -6.74
N GLN A 134 -12.34 2.88 -6.32
CA GLN A 134 -13.30 2.67 -5.24
C GLN A 134 -12.73 3.03 -3.86
N LEU A 135 -11.43 2.78 -3.62
CA LEU A 135 -10.75 3.20 -2.39
C LEU A 135 -10.65 4.71 -2.26
N GLU A 136 -10.42 5.42 -3.36
CA GLU A 136 -10.43 6.88 -3.38
C GLU A 136 -11.79 7.42 -2.91
N LYS A 137 -12.89 6.92 -3.51
CA LYS A 137 -14.26 7.27 -3.09
C LYS A 137 -14.54 6.86 -1.64
N TYR A 138 -14.04 5.70 -1.22
CA TYR A 138 -14.18 5.22 0.16
C TYR A 138 -13.49 6.17 1.15
N CYS A 139 -12.29 6.66 0.82
CA CYS A 139 -11.55 7.59 1.67
C CYS A 139 -12.21 8.97 1.69
N GLN A 140 -12.70 9.49 0.56
CA GLN A 140 -13.41 10.79 0.52
C GLN A 140 -14.63 10.84 1.46
N ASN A 141 -15.32 9.70 1.63
CA ASN A 141 -16.48 9.58 2.52
C ASN A 141 -16.12 9.36 3.99
N ARG A 142 -14.82 9.35 4.34
CA ARG A 142 -14.32 9.06 5.69
C ARG A 142 -13.23 10.06 6.07
N GLU A 143 -12.88 10.11 7.34
CA GLU A 143 -11.71 10.88 7.82
C GLU A 143 -10.41 10.14 7.47
N ALA A 144 -10.21 9.86 6.19
CA ALA A 144 -9.08 9.15 5.61
C ALA A 144 -8.62 9.88 4.36
N PHE A 145 -7.32 9.83 4.09
CA PHE A 145 -6.74 10.37 2.87
C PHE A 145 -6.35 9.23 1.94
N PHE A 146 -6.64 9.41 0.66
CA PHE A 146 -6.14 8.52 -0.39
C PHE A 146 -4.98 9.20 -1.10
N ILE A 147 -3.83 8.52 -1.18
CA ILE A 147 -2.70 8.99 -1.99
C ILE A 147 -2.68 8.20 -3.28
N CYS A 148 -3.21 8.86 -4.31
CA CYS A 148 -3.11 8.45 -5.71
C CYS A 148 -1.83 9.03 -6.31
N ARG A 149 -0.97 8.18 -6.86
CA ARG A 149 0.06 8.62 -7.80
C ARG A 149 -0.41 8.17 -9.16
N SER A 150 -1.26 8.99 -9.80
CA SER A 150 -1.73 8.86 -11.19
C SER A 150 -1.09 7.70 -11.96
N SER A 151 -1.88 6.65 -12.19
CA SER A 151 -1.56 5.46 -12.96
C SER A 151 -1.09 5.74 -14.40
N HIS A 152 -1.12 6.99 -14.86
CA HIS A 152 -0.66 7.42 -16.19
C HIS A 152 0.86 7.52 -16.35
N TYR A 153 1.64 7.44 -15.26
CA TYR A 153 3.11 7.65 -15.31
C TYR A 153 3.96 6.44 -14.87
N PHE A 154 3.36 5.28 -14.58
CA PHE A 154 4.14 4.08 -14.25
C PHE A 154 4.69 3.42 -15.51
N GLY A 155 5.80 3.96 -16.04
CA GLY A 155 6.61 3.27 -17.03
C GLY A 155 7.23 2.00 -16.44
N ALA A 156 7.55 1.03 -17.30
CA ALA A 156 8.21 -0.23 -16.93
C ALA A 156 9.55 -0.05 -16.17
N SER A 157 10.12 1.17 -16.16
CA SER A 157 11.36 1.52 -15.47
C SER A 157 11.26 1.61 -13.95
N LEU A 158 10.04 1.77 -13.39
CA LEU A 158 9.83 1.88 -11.95
C LEU A 158 9.74 0.52 -11.23
N LEU A 159 9.46 -0.56 -11.96
CA LEU A 159 9.43 -1.90 -11.39
C LEU A 159 10.78 -2.59 -11.60
N ALA A 160 11.14 -3.43 -10.64
CA ALA A 160 12.27 -4.33 -10.76
C ALA A 160 11.98 -5.41 -11.82
N MET A 161 12.99 -6.23 -12.11
CA MET A 161 12.89 -7.30 -13.11
C MET A 161 11.81 -8.35 -12.79
N ASP A 162 11.37 -8.47 -11.54
CA ASP A 162 10.27 -9.37 -11.17
C ASP A 162 8.87 -8.82 -11.51
N GLY A 163 8.78 -7.57 -12.00
CA GLY A 163 7.51 -6.95 -12.36
C GLY A 163 6.59 -6.70 -11.16
N LEU A 164 7.09 -6.77 -9.92
CA LEU A 164 6.27 -6.55 -8.73
C LEU A 164 6.89 -5.51 -7.81
N HIS A 165 8.15 -5.66 -7.44
CA HIS A 165 8.79 -4.75 -6.50
C HIS A 165 9.22 -3.46 -7.21
N LEU A 166 9.28 -2.37 -6.47
CA LEU A 166 9.86 -1.12 -6.97
C LEU A 166 11.35 -1.31 -7.25
N ASN A 167 11.80 -0.73 -8.36
CA ASN A 167 13.20 -0.59 -8.68
C ASN A 167 13.87 0.33 -7.66
N ARG A 168 15.12 0.03 -7.31
CA ARG A 168 15.93 0.79 -6.33
C ARG A 168 16.94 1.72 -7.00
N LEU A 169 16.99 1.72 -8.33
CA LEU A 169 17.94 2.44 -9.19
C LEU A 169 17.55 3.90 -9.42
#